data_AF-A0A7N2LAU3-F1
#
_entry.id   AF-A0A7N2LAU3-F1
#
_cell.length_a   1.000
_cell.length_b   1.000
_cell.length_c   1.000
_cell.angle_alpha   90.00
_cell.angle_beta   90.00
_cell.angle_gamma   90.00
#
_symmetry.space_group_name_H-M   'P 1'
#
loop_
_entity.id
_entity.type
_entity.pdbx_description
1 polymer ?
#
loop_
_entity_poly.entity_id
_entity_poly.type
_entity_poly.pdbx_seq_one_letter_code
_entity_poly.pdbx_strand_id
1 'polypeptide(L)'
;MPLELGSALSIEREPVTDPEIQVQVLEAIYLITLQDAGRRAFWSVNGPRILQVGYEDEQDPKVMEAYERVGSLLVDNSGTEEPSTEKSN
;
A
#
# COMPACT_ATOMS: atom_id res chain seq x y z
N MET A 1 -17.53 3.47 6.74
CA MET A 1 -18.10 3.81 5.42
C MET A 1 -19.62 3.89 5.56
N PRO A 2 -20.32 4.89 4.98
CA PRO A 2 -21.79 4.93 4.98
C PRO A 2 -22.39 3.66 4.34
N LEU A 3 -23.45 3.11 4.95
CA LEU A 3 -24.07 1.85 4.52
C LEU A 3 -24.58 1.93 3.06
N GLU A 4 -25.07 3.11 2.65
CA GLU A 4 -25.57 3.39 1.30
C GLU A 4 -24.50 3.23 0.20
N LEU A 5 -23.21 3.36 0.54
CA LEU A 5 -22.12 3.21 -0.42
C LEU A 5 -21.66 1.76 -0.60
N GLY A 6 -22.03 0.87 0.33
CA GLY A 6 -21.63 -0.54 0.29
C GLY A 6 -22.15 -1.25 -0.96
N SER A 7 -23.39 -0.96 -1.38
CA SER A 7 -23.99 -1.52 -2.59
C SER A 7 -23.57 -0.78 -3.85
N ALA A 8 -23.49 0.55 -3.82
CA ALA A 8 -23.12 1.38 -4.97
C ALA A 8 -21.67 1.17 -5.43
N LEU A 9 -20.76 0.83 -4.50
CA LEU A 9 -19.36 0.54 -4.78
C LEU A 9 -19.07 -0.96 -4.99
N SER A 10 -20.09 -1.83 -4.86
CA SER A 10 -20.01 -3.26 -5.14
C SER A 10 -20.15 -3.51 -6.65
N ILE A 11 -19.25 -2.90 -7.41
CA ILE A 11 -19.07 -3.17 -8.83
C ILE A 11 -17.93 -4.17 -8.98
N GLU A 12 -18.20 -5.23 -9.74
CA GLU A 12 -17.17 -6.16 -10.16
C GLU A 12 -16.16 -5.39 -11.01
N ARG A 13 -14.91 -5.33 -10.54
CA ARG A 13 -13.83 -4.69 -11.29
C ARG A 13 -13.15 -5.75 -12.13
N GLU A 14 -12.96 -5.43 -13.40
CA GLU A 14 -12.16 -6.28 -14.27
C GLU A 14 -10.73 -6.37 -13.71
N PRO A 15 -10.21 -7.60 -13.52
CA PRO A 15 -8.85 -7.76 -13.03
C PRO A 15 -7.86 -7.24 -14.08
N VAL A 16 -6.81 -6.55 -13.62
CA VAL A 16 -5.68 -6.23 -14.50
C VAL A 16 -4.89 -7.52 -14.68
N THR A 17 -4.90 -8.10 -15.90
CA THR A 17 -4.26 -9.38 -16.18
C THR A 17 -2.87 -9.27 -16.80
N ASP A 18 -2.41 -8.06 -17.12
CA ASP A 18 -1.09 -7.82 -17.69
C ASP A 18 -0.07 -7.53 -16.56
N PRO A 19 0.87 -8.45 -16.29
CA PRO A 19 1.86 -8.27 -15.23
C PRO A 19 2.75 -7.04 -15.43
N GLU A 20 3.02 -6.67 -16.69
CA GLU A 20 3.88 -5.52 -16.99
C GLU A 20 3.21 -4.21 -16.56
N ILE A 21 1.90 -4.09 -16.78
CA ILE A 21 1.11 -2.94 -16.32
C ILE A 21 1.09 -2.90 -14.79
N GLN A 22 0.92 -4.04 -14.12
CA GLN A 22 0.92 -4.11 -12.66
C GLN A 22 2.27 -3.68 -12.08
N VAL A 23 3.38 -4.16 -12.65
CA VAL A 23 4.74 -3.73 -12.27
C VAL A 23 4.90 -2.22 -12.45
N GLN A 24 4.51 -1.66 -13.59
CA GLN A 24 4.62 -0.22 -13.85
C GLN A 24 3.78 0.62 -12.88
N VAL A 25 2.60 0.14 -12.48
CA VAL A 25 1.79 0.80 -11.46
C VAL A 25 2.49 0.77 -10.10
N LEU A 26 3.06 -0.37 -9.71
CA LEU A 26 3.79 -0.50 -8.45
C LEU A 26 5.07 0.36 -8.44
N GLU A 27 5.78 0.45 -9.56
CA GLU A 27 6.90 1.38 -9.74
C GLU A 27 6.47 2.84 -9.61
N ALA A 28 5.32 3.22 -10.19
CA ALA A 28 4.78 4.57 -10.03
C ALA A 28 4.44 4.88 -8.57
N ILE A 29 3.82 3.92 -7.86
CA ILE A 29 3.55 4.04 -6.43
C ILE A 29 4.86 4.19 -5.65
N TYR A 30 5.86 3.35 -5.92
CA TYR A 30 7.18 3.43 -5.31
C TYR A 30 7.75 4.85 -5.45
N LEU A 31 7.79 5.39 -6.67
CA LEU A 31 8.32 6.72 -6.95
C LEU A 31 7.56 7.84 -6.20
N ILE A 32 6.24 7.74 -6.10
CA ILE A 32 5.42 8.70 -5.33
C ILE A 32 5.75 8.59 -3.83
N THR A 33 5.89 7.38 -3.32
CA THR A 33 6.15 7.12 -1.88
C THR A 33 7.57 7.44 -1.43
N LEU A 34 8.52 7.66 -2.34
CA LEU A 34 9.84 8.18 -2.00
C LEU A 34 9.77 9.56 -1.33
N GLN A 35 8.80 10.39 -1.72
CA GLN A 35 8.67 11.74 -1.17
C GLN A 35 7.76 11.74 0.07
N ASP A 36 8.12 12.50 1.12
CA ASP A 36 7.37 12.53 2.38
C ASP A 36 5.88 12.84 2.20
N ALA A 37 5.53 13.79 1.33
CA ALA A 37 4.15 14.12 1.04
C ALA A 37 3.40 12.95 0.37
N GLY A 38 4.04 12.28 -0.60
CA GLY A 38 3.46 11.13 -1.29
C GLY A 38 3.32 9.93 -0.36
N ARG A 39 4.32 9.68 0.50
CA ARG A 39 4.25 8.64 1.53
C ARG A 39 3.12 8.87 2.52
N ARG A 40 2.99 10.09 3.07
CA ARG A 40 1.88 10.44 3.98
C ARG A 40 0.52 10.32 3.30
N ALA A 41 0.39 10.75 2.04
CA ALA A 41 -0.83 10.61 1.26
C ALA A 41 -1.18 9.14 1.00
N PHE A 42 -0.18 8.30 0.71
CA PHE A 42 -0.40 6.87 0.52
C PHE A 42 -0.84 6.18 1.82
N TRP A 43 -0.25 6.55 2.95
CA TRP A 43 -0.69 6.06 4.27
C TRP A 43 -2.12 6.48 4.61
N SER A 44 -2.53 7.71 4.31
CA SER A 44 -3.86 8.21 4.66
C SER A 44 -5.00 7.51 3.90
N VAL A 45 -4.70 6.89 2.76
CA VAL A 45 -5.64 6.07 1.98
C VAL A 45 -5.51 4.57 2.26
N ASN A 46 -4.86 4.20 3.37
CA ASN A 46 -4.63 2.81 3.78
C ASN A 46 -3.72 2.02 2.83
N GLY A 47 -2.73 2.70 2.25
CA GLY A 47 -1.72 2.14 1.34
C GLY A 47 -1.08 0.82 1.80
N PRO A 48 -0.64 0.66 3.07
CA PRO A 48 -0.11 -0.61 3.54
C PRO A 48 -1.08 -1.79 3.36
N ARG A 49 -2.37 -1.59 3.64
CA ARG A 49 -3.38 -2.65 3.47
C ARG A 49 -3.65 -2.93 2.00
N ILE A 50 -3.60 -1.90 1.13
CA ILE A 50 -3.73 -2.07 -0.32
C ILE A 50 -2.62 -2.97 -0.87
N LEU A 51 -1.36 -2.72 -0.46
CA LEU A 51 -0.23 -3.57 -0.87
C LEU A 51 -0.34 -4.98 -0.31
N GLN A 52 -0.74 -5.12 0.96
CA GLN A 52 -0.88 -6.43 1.59
C GLN A 52 -1.90 -7.30 0.83
N VAL A 53 -3.11 -6.78 0.60
CA VAL A 53 -4.16 -7.53 -0.11
C VAL A 53 -3.73 -7.85 -1.53
N GLY A 54 -3.13 -6.88 -2.23
CA GLY A 54 -2.63 -7.09 -3.58
C GLY A 54 -1.55 -8.18 -3.66
N TYR A 55 -0.64 -8.23 -2.70
CA TYR A 55 0.41 -9.24 -2.63
C TYR A 55 -0.12 -10.64 -2.27
N GLU A 56 -1.11 -10.74 -1.37
CA GLU A 56 -1.71 -12.01 -0.94
C GLU A 56 -2.34 -12.79 -2.10
N ASP A 57 -2.89 -12.09 -3.10
CA ASP A 57 -3.55 -12.68 -4.28
C ASP A 57 -2.62 -12.83 -5.50
N GLU A 58 -1.37 -12.32 -5.43
CA GLU A 58 -0.44 -12.29 -6.57
C GLU A 58 0.38 -13.60 -6.69
N GLN A 59 0.61 -14.04 -7.93
CA GLN A 59 1.34 -15.26 -8.26
C GLN A 59 2.49 -15.03 -9.25
N ASP A 60 2.49 -13.91 -9.98
CA ASP A 60 3.59 -13.56 -10.88
C ASP A 60 4.81 -13.07 -10.07
N PRO A 61 5.97 -13.75 -10.16
CA PRO A 61 7.14 -13.41 -9.35
C PRO A 61 7.64 -11.98 -9.55
N LYS A 62 7.48 -11.39 -10.74
CA LYS A 62 7.94 -10.01 -11.01
C LYS A 62 7.04 -8.99 -10.31
N VAL A 63 5.74 -9.26 -10.30
CA VAL A 63 4.77 -8.39 -9.64
C VAL A 63 4.94 -8.46 -8.13
N MET A 64 5.16 -9.67 -7.60
CA MET A 64 5.50 -9.87 -6.18
C MET A 64 6.74 -9.07 -5.77
N GLU A 65 7.83 -9.13 -6.55
CA GLU A 65 9.04 -8.33 -6.29
C GLU A 65 8.73 -6.82 -6.28
N ALA A 66 7.89 -6.35 -7.21
CA ALA A 66 7.50 -4.93 -7.26
C ALA A 66 6.69 -4.52 -6.02
N TYR A 67 5.79 -5.37 -5.51
CA TYR A 67 5.09 -5.15 -4.25
C TYR A 67 6.05 -5.06 -3.06
N GLU A 68 7.01 -5.97 -2.96
CA GLU A 68 8.03 -5.98 -1.91
C GLU A 68 8.86 -4.70 -1.91
N ARG A 69 9.25 -4.21 -3.10
CA ARG A 69 9.97 -2.94 -3.24
C ARG A 69 9.19 -1.76 -2.68
N VAL A 70 7.90 -1.62 -3.01
CA VAL A 70 7.05 -0.57 -2.42
C VAL A 70 6.90 -0.77 -0.90
N GLY A 71 6.67 -2.02 -0.47
CA GLY A 71 6.47 -2.38 0.94
C GLY A 71 7.68 -2.04 1.82
N SER A 72 8.90 -2.19 1.30
CA SER A 72 10.14 -1.85 2.04
C SER A 72 10.15 -0.41 2.56
N LEU A 73 9.60 0.54 1.79
CA LEU A 73 9.52 1.96 2.17
C LEU A 73 8.56 2.24 3.34
N LEU A 74 7.71 1.27 3.69
CA LEU A 74 6.71 1.39 4.75
C LEU A 74 7.19 0.75 6.06
N VAL A 75 8.13 -0.20 6.00
CA VAL A 75 8.68 -0.90 7.17
C VAL A 75 9.70 -0.03 7.92
N ASP A 76 10.49 0.77 7.20
CA ASP A 76 11.55 1.60 7.80
C ASP A 76 11.04 2.66 8.78
N ASN A 77 9.73 2.93 8.82
CA ASN A 77 9.12 3.94 9.71
C ASN A 77 8.27 3.35 10.84
N SER A 78 8.10 2.03 10.95
CA SER A 78 7.42 1.42 12.12
C SER A 78 8.27 1.45 13.39
N GLY A 79 9.49 1.99 13.32
CA GLY A 79 10.39 2.22 14.46
C GLY A 79 10.45 3.67 14.94
N THR A 80 9.66 4.59 14.36
CA THR A 80 9.62 5.99 14.81
C THR A 80 8.18 6.31 15.25
N GLU A 81 8.02 6.53 16.55
CA GLU A 81 6.77 6.82 17.29
C GLU A 81 6.05 5.61 17.94
N GLU A 82 6.72 4.92 18.86
CA GLU A 82 6.07 4.77 20.17
C GLU A 82 6.48 5.98 21.02
N PRO A 83 5.55 6.83 21.51
CA PRO A 83 5.90 7.75 22.58
C PRO A 83 6.15 6.88 23.81
N SER A 84 7.43 6.60 24.08
CA SER A 84 7.89 6.09 25.35
C SER A 84 7.36 7.04 26.42
N THR A 85 6.31 6.62 27.12
CA THR A 85 5.86 7.29 28.34
C THR A 85 6.95 7.15 29.37
N GLU A 86 7.89 8.08 29.38
CA GLU A 86 8.78 8.32 30.51
C GLU A 86 7.90 8.66 31.72
N LYS A 87 7.65 7.68 32.58
CA LYS A 87 7.30 7.96 33.96
C LYS A 87 8.60 8.30 34.69
N SER A 88 8.84 9.60 34.87
CA SER A 88 9.80 10.10 35.84
C SER A 88 9.46 9.55 37.23
N ASN A 89 10.46 8.99 37.91
CA ASN A 89 10.48 8.77 39.36
C ASN A 89 11.60 9.63 39.96
#